data_AF-A0A9P7K4W2-F1
#
_entry.id   AF-A0A9P7K4W2-F1
#
_cell.length_a   1.000
_cell.length_b   1.000
_cell.length_c   1.000
_cell.angle_alpha   90.00
_cell.angle_beta   90.00
_cell.angle_gamma   90.00
#
_symmetry.space_group_name_H-M   'P 1'
#
loop_
_entity.id
_entity.type
_entity.pdbx_description
1 polymer ?
#
loop_
_entity_poly.entity_id
_entity_poly.type
_entity_poly.pdbx_seq_one_letter_code
_entity_poly.pdbx_strand_id
1 'polypeptide(L)'
;MLKPPDLIGHINLNLAVGSASDAKDVIPVKPISPFQRMRDPKTREAHEVAVLLPPQKTVHEDEITSYKEDEFLRDHAFFVQPTTFEAGPGSDKLTLRSKIDDLEAEVTRLREQLGKAKSVNDLMWDTVVQRSLGQEKVKEAANSGDEERRRKRGRT
;
A
#
# COMPACT_ATOMS: atom_id res chain seq x y z
N MET A 1 -30.57 -52.14 47.77
CA MET A 1 -29.60 -51.30 47.06
C MET A 1 -30.15 -51.02 45.67
N LEU A 2 -30.59 -49.80 45.38
CA LEU A 2 -31.20 -49.44 44.09
C LEU A 2 -30.10 -49.31 43.04
N LYS A 3 -30.25 -50.02 41.91
CA LYS A 3 -29.39 -49.85 40.73
C LYS A 3 -29.71 -48.50 40.06
N PRO A 4 -28.71 -47.76 39.56
CA PRO A 4 -28.97 -46.49 38.87
C PRO A 4 -29.72 -46.75 37.55
N PRO A 5 -30.67 -45.88 37.17
CA PRO A 5 -31.37 -45.99 35.90
C PRO A 5 -30.40 -45.77 34.73
N ASP A 6 -30.47 -46.67 33.76
CA ASP A 6 -29.65 -46.63 32.54
C ASP A 6 -30.24 -45.61 31.55
N LEU A 7 -29.42 -44.67 31.09
CA LEU A 7 -29.81 -43.60 30.14
C LEU A 7 -29.41 -43.94 28.70
N ILE A 8 -28.89 -45.14 28.45
CA ILE A 8 -28.53 -45.61 27.12
C ILE A 8 -29.81 -45.87 26.32
N GLY A 9 -30.22 -44.89 25.51
CA GLY A 9 -31.38 -44.97 24.61
C GLY A 9 -32.29 -43.74 24.61
N HIS A 10 -32.08 -42.77 25.50
CA HIS A 10 -32.97 -41.59 25.63
C HIS A 10 -32.49 -40.31 24.95
N ILE A 11 -31.34 -40.33 24.26
CA ILE A 11 -30.88 -39.16 23.49
C ILE A 11 -31.10 -39.36 22.00
N ASN A 12 -32.25 -38.89 21.50
CA ASN A 12 -32.40 -38.65 20.06
C ASN A 12 -31.68 -37.34 19.73
N LEU A 13 -30.41 -37.41 19.35
CA LEU A 13 -29.64 -36.28 18.81
C LEU A 13 -30.12 -35.99 17.37
N ASN A 14 -31.34 -35.49 17.22
CA ASN A 14 -31.78 -34.92 15.95
C ASN A 14 -31.31 -33.46 15.89
N LEU A 15 -30.10 -33.26 15.36
CA LEU A 15 -29.47 -31.94 15.24
C LEU A 15 -30.13 -31.16 14.08
N ALA A 16 -31.34 -30.65 14.30
CA ALA A 16 -32.03 -29.77 13.36
C ALA A 16 -31.45 -28.35 13.43
N VAL A 17 -30.23 -28.16 12.92
CA VAL A 17 -29.64 -26.84 12.72
C VAL A 17 -30.44 -26.10 11.65
N GLY A 18 -31.41 -25.28 12.07
CA GLY A 18 -32.15 -24.39 11.17
C GLY A 18 -33.66 -24.24 11.42
N SER A 19 -34.26 -25.02 12.32
CA SER A 19 -35.69 -24.85 12.65
C SER A 19 -35.86 -24.10 13.97
N ALA A 20 -36.21 -22.82 13.88
CA ALA A 20 -36.43 -21.91 15.01
C ALA A 20 -37.64 -22.25 15.92
N SER A 21 -38.17 -23.47 15.87
CA SER A 21 -39.41 -23.84 16.54
C SER A 21 -39.24 -24.52 17.90
N ASP A 22 -38.01 -24.85 18.32
CA ASP A 22 -37.78 -25.45 19.64
C ASP A 22 -36.79 -24.61 20.48
N ALA A 23 -37.31 -23.54 21.08
CA ALA A 23 -36.55 -22.50 21.77
C ALA A 23 -36.07 -22.91 23.19
N LYS A 24 -36.17 -24.19 23.56
CA LYS A 24 -35.85 -24.67 24.92
C LYS A 24 -34.46 -25.33 25.04
N ASP A 25 -33.90 -25.85 23.96
CA ASP A 25 -32.57 -26.52 23.93
C ASP A 25 -31.62 -25.89 22.90
N VAL A 26 -31.69 -24.56 22.75
CA VAL A 26 -30.76 -23.84 21.88
C VAL A 26 -29.40 -23.77 22.59
N ILE A 27 -28.54 -24.73 22.29
CA ILE A 27 -27.13 -24.69 22.67
C ILE A 27 -26.56 -23.40 22.05
N PRO A 28 -25.98 -22.49 22.86
CA PRO A 28 -25.42 -21.25 22.35
C PRO A 28 -24.17 -21.55 21.51
N VAL A 29 -24.37 -21.70 20.21
CA VAL A 29 -23.27 -21.83 19.25
C VAL A 29 -22.81 -20.41 18.88
N LYS A 30 -21.54 -20.10 19.13
CA LYS A 30 -20.94 -18.86 18.62
C LYS A 30 -20.70 -19.02 17.13
N PRO A 31 -21.30 -18.20 16.25
CA PRO A 31 -20.99 -18.24 14.82
C PRO A 31 -19.54 -17.81 14.63
N ILE A 32 -18.70 -18.71 14.11
CA ILE A 32 -17.32 -18.37 13.74
C ILE A 32 -17.40 -17.71 12.37
N SER A 33 -17.13 -16.41 12.31
CA SER A 33 -17.11 -15.69 11.04
C SER A 33 -16.00 -16.28 10.15
N PRO A 34 -16.30 -16.73 8.92
CA PRO A 34 -15.29 -17.26 8.03
C PRO A 34 -14.26 -16.17 7.71
N PHE A 35 -12.97 -16.50 7.84
CA PHE A 35 -11.85 -15.62 7.47
C PHE A 35 -11.73 -15.45 5.95
N GLN A 36 -12.43 -16.28 5.17
CA GLN A 36 -12.38 -16.27 3.72
C GLN A 36 -13.47 -15.35 3.15
N ARG A 37 -13.04 -14.20 2.60
CA ARG A 37 -13.92 -13.24 1.91
C ARG A 37 -14.34 -13.79 0.55
N MET A 38 -15.25 -14.75 0.53
CA MET A 38 -15.92 -15.18 -0.70
C MET A 38 -16.92 -14.11 -1.14
N ARG A 39 -16.86 -13.72 -2.42
CA ARG A 39 -17.75 -12.70 -2.99
C ARG A 39 -19.21 -13.16 -3.04
N ASP A 40 -19.44 -14.44 -3.36
CA ASP A 40 -20.78 -15.00 -3.55
C ASP A 40 -21.39 -15.53 -2.24
N PRO A 41 -22.65 -15.17 -1.92
CA PRO A 41 -23.28 -15.53 -0.64
C PRO A 41 -23.61 -17.02 -0.54
N LYS A 42 -24.09 -17.64 -1.63
CA LYS A 42 -24.46 -19.08 -1.64
C LYS A 42 -23.27 -20.00 -1.37
N THR A 43 -22.13 -19.67 -1.95
CA THR A 43 -20.91 -20.47 -1.76
C THR A 43 -20.33 -20.25 -0.37
N ARG A 44 -20.48 -19.04 0.19
CA ARG A 44 -20.08 -18.73 1.57
C ARG A 44 -20.84 -19.59 2.59
N GLU A 45 -22.16 -19.70 2.44
CA GLU A 45 -23.00 -20.54 3.32
C GLU A 45 -22.63 -22.03 3.20
N ALA A 46 -22.30 -22.51 2.01
CA ALA A 46 -21.87 -23.91 1.81
C ALA A 46 -20.54 -24.25 2.48
N HIS A 47 -19.70 -23.26 2.78
CA HIS A 47 -18.42 -23.43 3.47
C HIS A 47 -18.48 -23.01 4.95
N GLU A 48 -19.67 -22.75 5.48
CA GLU A 48 -19.85 -22.47 6.91
C GLU A 48 -19.73 -23.78 7.71
N VAL A 49 -18.76 -23.83 8.62
CA VAL A 49 -18.57 -24.97 9.52
C VAL A 49 -18.90 -24.52 10.94
N ALA A 50 -20.07 -24.94 11.43
CA ALA A 50 -20.41 -24.77 12.83
C ALA A 50 -19.61 -25.75 13.69
N VAL A 51 -18.85 -25.24 14.65
CA VAL A 51 -18.09 -26.07 15.59
C VAL A 51 -18.68 -25.89 16.99
N LEU A 52 -19.04 -27.01 17.61
CA LEU A 52 -19.44 -27.02 19.02
C LEU A 52 -18.16 -26.99 19.87
N LEU A 53 -17.90 -25.85 20.50
CA LEU A 53 -16.79 -25.74 21.45
C LEU A 53 -17.17 -26.39 22.78
N PRO A 54 -16.27 -27.14 23.42
CA PRO A 54 -16.48 -27.64 24.78
C PRO A 54 -16.87 -26.49 25.72
N PRO A 55 -17.87 -26.68 26.61
CA PRO A 55 -18.32 -25.63 27.51
C PRO A 55 -17.17 -25.23 28.45
N GLN A 56 -16.58 -24.07 28.20
CA GLN A 56 -15.56 -23.51 29.08
C GLN A 56 -16.25 -22.95 30.33
N LYS A 57 -15.91 -23.51 31.51
CA LYS A 57 -16.42 -23.07 32.82
C LYS A 57 -15.79 -21.76 33.32
N THR A 58 -14.91 -21.16 32.53
CA THR A 58 -14.25 -19.91 32.87
C THR A 58 -15.18 -18.77 32.47
N VAL A 59 -15.51 -17.92 33.43
CA VAL A 59 -16.08 -16.59 33.19
C VAL A 59 -15.29 -15.99 32.03
N HIS A 60 -15.97 -15.61 30.95
CA HIS A 60 -15.32 -14.88 29.86
C HIS A 60 -14.75 -13.60 30.47
N GLU A 61 -13.48 -13.62 30.85
CA GLU A 61 -12.74 -12.38 30.97
C GLU A 61 -12.69 -11.85 29.54
N ASP A 62 -13.41 -10.75 29.32
CA ASP A 62 -13.31 -10.04 28.06
C ASP A 62 -11.82 -9.80 27.81
N GLU A 63 -11.29 -10.26 26.67
CA GLU A 63 -9.88 -10.05 26.31
C GLU A 63 -9.48 -8.56 26.45
N ILE A 64 -10.48 -7.67 26.27
CA ILE A 64 -10.40 -6.22 26.48
C ILE A 64 -9.97 -5.83 27.90
N THR A 65 -10.34 -6.61 28.92
CA THR A 65 -9.95 -6.37 30.32
C THR A 65 -8.68 -7.11 30.73
N SER A 66 -8.30 -8.16 30.00
CA SER A 66 -7.09 -8.93 30.27
C SER A 66 -5.81 -8.18 29.86
N TYR A 67 -5.89 -7.34 28.83
CA TYR A 67 -4.75 -6.63 28.29
C TYR A 67 -4.60 -5.24 28.94
N LYS A 68 -3.60 -5.10 29.80
CA LYS A 68 -3.38 -3.86 30.57
C LYS A 68 -2.87 -2.75 29.65
N GLU A 69 -3.29 -1.52 29.92
CA GLU A 69 -2.83 -0.32 29.20
C GLU A 69 -1.29 -0.20 29.22
N ASP A 70 -0.65 -0.55 30.33
CA ASP A 70 0.82 -0.58 30.45
C ASP A 70 1.49 -1.62 29.53
N GLU A 71 0.82 -2.75 29.25
CA GLU A 71 1.29 -3.75 28.28
C GLU A 71 1.14 -3.23 26.85
N PHE A 72 -0.03 -2.66 26.54
CA PHE A 72 -0.28 -2.02 25.25
C PHE A 72 0.74 -0.95 24.92
N LEU A 73 1.03 -0.05 25.87
CA LEU A 73 1.97 1.06 25.65
C LEU A 73 3.40 0.56 25.43
N ARG A 74 3.81 -0.53 26.10
CA ARG A 74 5.13 -1.15 25.89
C ARG A 74 5.25 -1.76 24.49
N ASP A 75 4.25 -2.51 24.07
CA ASP A 75 4.25 -3.17 22.77
C ASP A 75 4.12 -2.13 21.65
N HIS A 76 3.22 -1.17 21.79
CA HIS A 76 3.09 -0.04 20.87
C HIS A 76 4.40 0.75 20.74
N ALA A 77 5.09 1.02 21.86
CA ALA A 77 6.39 1.67 21.83
C ALA A 77 7.43 0.84 21.05
N PHE A 78 7.41 -0.50 21.15
CA PHE A 78 8.29 -1.36 20.35
C PHE A 78 8.04 -1.20 18.84
N PHE A 79 6.77 -1.14 18.41
CA PHE A 79 6.42 -1.06 16.99
C PHE A 79 6.51 0.36 16.40
N VAL A 80 6.30 1.40 17.20
CA VAL A 80 6.31 2.80 16.75
C VAL A 80 7.65 3.48 16.98
N GLN A 81 8.54 2.88 17.77
CA GLN A 81 9.92 3.33 17.86
C GLN A 81 10.50 3.42 16.44
N PRO A 82 11.02 4.59 16.04
CA PRO A 82 11.88 4.66 14.88
C PRO A 82 12.93 3.57 15.06
N THR A 83 13.25 2.81 14.01
CA THR A 83 14.19 1.65 13.95
C THR A 83 15.61 1.88 14.51
N THR A 84 15.79 3.01 15.19
CA THR A 84 16.87 3.42 16.08
C THR A 84 17.05 2.59 17.35
N PHE A 85 16.12 1.74 17.77
CA PHE A 85 16.37 0.76 18.85
C PHE A 85 16.54 -0.64 18.24
N GLU A 86 17.79 -1.11 18.31
CA GLU A 86 18.24 -2.47 18.01
C GLU A 86 17.71 -3.11 16.72
N ALA A 87 18.15 -2.57 15.58
CA ALA A 87 18.52 -3.48 14.50
C ALA A 87 19.51 -4.51 15.08
N GLY A 88 19.25 -5.79 14.85
CA GLY A 88 20.07 -6.90 15.34
C GLY A 88 21.57 -6.76 15.02
N PRO A 89 22.41 -7.67 15.53
CA PRO A 89 23.85 -7.60 15.40
C PRO A 89 24.23 -7.60 13.91
N GLY A 90 24.56 -6.43 13.36
CA GLY A 90 25.00 -6.30 11.97
C GLY A 90 24.50 -5.10 11.17
N SER A 91 23.58 -4.27 11.69
CA SER A 91 23.22 -3.01 11.03
C SER A 91 23.77 -1.81 11.81
N ASP A 92 25.07 -1.57 11.65
CA ASP A 92 25.76 -0.43 12.25
C ASP A 92 25.08 0.88 11.84
N LYS A 93 24.36 1.51 12.77
CA LYS A 93 23.68 2.81 12.58
C LYS A 93 24.61 3.89 12.04
N LEU A 94 25.90 3.79 12.37
CA LEU A 94 26.97 4.64 11.84
C LEU A 94 27.17 4.43 10.33
N THR A 95 27.13 3.19 9.85
CA THR A 95 27.23 2.89 8.41
C THR A 95 26.01 3.38 7.64
N LEU A 96 24.81 3.32 8.24
CA LEU A 96 23.59 3.85 7.63
C LEU A 96 23.63 5.38 7.57
N ARG A 97 24.09 6.06 8.63
CA ARG A 97 24.27 7.51 8.63
C ARG A 97 25.31 7.97 7.62
N SER A 98 26.48 7.32 7.56
CA SER A 98 27.49 7.58 6.53
C SER A 98 26.92 7.41 5.12
N LYS A 99 26.16 6.33 4.87
CA LYS A 99 25.51 6.12 3.57
C LYS A 99 24.48 7.20 3.23
N ILE A 100 23.73 7.69 4.22
CA ILE A 100 22.79 8.80 4.04
C ILE A 100 23.56 10.06 3.66
N ASP A 101 24.62 10.41 4.39
CA ASP A 101 25.44 11.59 4.12
C ASP A 101 26.10 11.51 2.73
N ASP A 102 26.61 10.34 2.35
CA ASP A 102 27.18 10.09 1.02
C ASP A 102 26.13 10.25 -0.09
N LEU A 103 24.91 9.74 0.13
CA LEU A 103 23.81 9.87 -0.83
C LEU A 103 23.31 11.32 -0.94
N GLU A 104 23.25 12.07 0.16
CA GLU A 104 22.89 13.48 0.17
C GLU A 104 23.94 14.32 -0.57
N ALA A 105 25.22 14.02 -0.37
CA ALA A 105 26.32 14.64 -1.12
C ALA A 105 26.23 14.32 -2.62
N GLU A 106 25.93 13.07 -2.98
CA GLU A 106 25.76 12.69 -4.38
C GLU A 106 24.55 13.37 -5.03
N VAL A 107 23.43 13.52 -4.30
CA VAL A 107 22.24 14.24 -4.81
C VAL A 107 22.54 15.73 -5.04
N THR A 108 23.27 16.38 -4.15
CA THR A 108 23.67 17.79 -4.35
C THR A 108 24.59 17.92 -5.57
N ARG A 109 25.58 17.03 -5.71
CA ARG A 109 26.47 16.95 -6.88
C ARG A 109 25.70 16.75 -8.18
N LEU A 110 24.76 15.81 -8.22
CA LEU A 110 23.94 15.53 -9.41
C LEU A 110 23.04 16.73 -9.77
N ARG A 111 22.48 17.43 -8.78
CA ARG A 111 21.70 18.64 -9.01
C ARG A 111 22.53 19.77 -9.62
N GLU A 112 23.77 19.96 -9.15
CA GLU A 112 24.68 20.93 -9.75
C GLU A 112 25.06 20.56 -11.19
N GLN A 113 25.36 19.28 -11.44
CA GLN A 113 25.66 18.80 -12.79
C GLN A 113 24.47 18.98 -13.74
N LEU A 114 23.26 18.69 -13.27
CA LEU A 114 22.03 18.93 -14.02
C LEU A 114 21.83 20.42 -14.32
N GLY A 115 22.08 21.30 -13.35
CA GLY A 115 22.01 22.75 -13.54
C GLY A 115 23.00 23.24 -14.60
N LYS A 116 24.25 22.77 -14.57
CA LYS A 116 25.26 23.08 -15.59
C LYS A 116 24.85 22.57 -16.97
N ALA A 117 24.45 21.30 -17.06
CA ALA A 117 24.00 20.70 -18.32
C ALA A 117 22.78 21.43 -18.90
N LYS A 118 21.83 21.83 -18.05
CA LYS A 118 20.68 22.63 -18.48
C LYS A 118 21.10 23.99 -19.00
N SER A 119 22.01 24.70 -18.33
CA SER A 119 22.49 26.00 -18.83
C SER A 119 23.16 25.91 -20.21
N VAL A 120 23.91 24.83 -20.47
CA VAL A 120 24.48 24.56 -21.80
C VAL A 120 23.37 24.23 -22.81
N ASN A 121 22.37 23.44 -22.40
CA ASN A 121 21.21 23.13 -23.23
C ASN A 121 20.46 24.41 -23.62
N ASP A 122 20.14 25.27 -22.65
CA ASP A 122 19.46 26.55 -22.84
C ASP A 122 20.25 27.44 -23.83
N LEU A 123 21.58 27.55 -23.66
CA LEU A 123 22.44 28.33 -24.54
C LEU A 123 22.50 27.75 -25.96
N MET A 124 22.51 26.42 -26.10
CA MET A 124 22.40 25.77 -27.40
C MET A 124 21.04 26.04 -28.05
N TRP A 125 19.94 25.92 -27.31
CA TRP A 125 18.60 26.25 -27.83
C TRP A 125 18.50 27.71 -28.25
N ASP A 126 19.02 28.64 -27.46
CA ASP A 126 19.07 30.07 -27.80
C ASP A 126 19.84 30.28 -29.11
N THR A 127 21.01 29.64 -29.28
CA THR A 127 21.77 29.76 -30.54
C THR A 127 21.03 29.16 -31.73
N VAL A 128 20.32 28.04 -31.55
CA VAL A 128 19.52 27.42 -32.61
C VAL A 128 18.35 28.32 -32.98
N VAL A 129 17.63 28.85 -31.99
CA VAL A 129 16.50 29.77 -32.19
C VAL A 129 16.97 31.06 -32.87
N GLN A 130 18.06 31.67 -32.40
CA GLN A 130 18.65 32.85 -33.03
C GLN A 130 19.09 32.57 -34.47
N ARG A 131 19.69 31.41 -34.74
CA ARG A 131 20.06 31.01 -36.11
C ARG A 131 18.83 30.83 -36.98
N SER A 132 17.77 30.19 -36.49
CA SER A 132 16.52 29.99 -37.23
C SER A 132 15.85 31.33 -37.56
N LEU A 133 15.72 32.24 -36.58
CA LEU A 133 15.16 33.57 -36.77
C LEU A 133 16.03 34.46 -37.68
N GLY A 134 17.36 34.33 -37.56
CA GLY A 134 18.32 35.04 -38.40
C GLY A 134 18.32 34.53 -39.85
N GLN A 135 18.17 33.21 -40.05
CA GLN A 135 18.05 32.61 -41.38
C GLN A 135 16.74 33.02 -42.06
N GLU A 136 15.63 33.17 -41.33
CA GLU A 136 14.38 33.71 -41.88
C GLU A 136 14.56 35.15 -42.40
N LYS A 137 15.17 36.04 -41.60
CA LYS A 137 15.44 37.43 -42.02
C LYS A 137 16.38 37.53 -43.22
N VAL A 138 17.40 36.68 -43.30
CA VAL A 138 18.33 36.67 -44.46
C VAL A 138 17.64 36.11 -45.71
N LYS A 139 16.74 35.12 -45.57
CA LYS A 139 15.93 34.61 -46.69
C LYS A 139 14.96 35.67 -47.20
N GLU A 140 14.30 36.43 -46.33
CA GLU A 140 13.41 37.54 -46.72
C GLU A 140 14.16 38.68 -47.40
N ALA A 141 15.32 39.08 -46.88
CA ALA A 141 16.14 40.13 -47.47
C ALA A 141 16.70 39.73 -48.85
N ALA A 142 17.15 38.48 -49.00
CA ALA A 142 17.65 37.96 -50.28
C ALA A 142 16.54 37.83 -51.35
N ASN A 143 15.31 37.46 -50.96
CA ASN A 143 14.18 37.39 -51.89
C ASN A 143 13.72 38.79 -52.35
N SER A 144 13.75 39.79 -51.45
CA SER A 144 13.35 41.16 -51.81
C SER A 144 14.31 41.83 -52.79
N GLY A 145 15.63 41.62 -52.63
CA GLY A 145 16.65 42.22 -53.51
C GLY A 145 16.75 41.57 -54.89
N ASP A 146 16.39 40.29 -55.02
CA ASP A 146 16.43 39.57 -56.30
C ASP A 146 15.17 39.83 -57.17
N GLU A 147 14.01 40.08 -56.55
CA GLU A 147 12.83 40.56 -57.27
C GLU A 147 13.04 41.95 -57.88
N GLU A 148 13.68 42.86 -57.14
CA GLU A 148 13.86 44.25 -57.59
C GLU A 148 14.87 44.37 -58.74
N ARG A 149 15.89 43.51 -58.78
CA ARG A 149 16.85 43.42 -59.90
C ARG A 149 16.26 42.76 -61.14
N ARG A 150 15.35 41.80 -61.00
CA ARG A 150 14.70 41.12 -62.14
C ARG A 150 13.71 42.01 -62.89
N ARG A 151 13.03 42.94 -62.22
CA ARG A 151 12.03 43.84 -62.85
C ARG A 151 12.63 44.91 -63.78
N LYS A 152 13.94 45.17 -63.76
CA LYS A 152 14.60 46.19 -64.63
C LYS A 152 15.19 45.67 -65.95
N ARG A 153 15.24 44.35 -66.18
CA ARG A 153 15.84 43.76 -67.41
C ARG A 153 14.87 43.40 -68.53
N GLY A 154 13.56 43.62 -68.35
CA GLY A 154 12.52 43.17 -69.27
C GLY A 154 11.82 44.26 -70.09
N ARG A 155 12.50 45.35 -70.47
CA ARG A 155 11.88 46.38 -71.31
C ARG A 155 12.84 46.92 -72.38
N THR A 156 12.97 46.14 -73.45
CA THR A 156 13.35 46.59 -74.79
C THR A 156 12.59 45.73 -75.79
#